data_AF-A0A8T0CC69-F1
#
_entry.id   AF-A0A8T0CC69-F1
#
_cell.length_a   1.000
_cell.length_b   1.000
_cell.length_c   1.000
_cell.angle_alpha   90.00
_cell.angle_beta   90.00
_cell.angle_gamma   90.00
#
_symmetry.space_group_name_H-M   'P 1'
#
loop_
_entity.id
_entity.type
_entity.pdbx_description
1 polymer ?
#
loop_
_entity_poly.entity_id
_entity_poly.type
_entity_poly.pdbx_seq_one_letter_code
_entity_poly.pdbx_strand_id
1 'polypeptide(L)' 'MKSQPHINAPINIGNDVWIAANVTILKGVTIGNGAVIGAGSVVTKDVPENAIAVGNPAKVIKYRT' A
#
# COMPACT_ATOMS: atom_id res chain seq x y z
N MET A 1 15.14 24.87 13.38
CA MET A 1 14.43 23.79 12.64
C MET A 1 13.91 22.80 13.68
N LYS A 2 12.61 22.48 13.72
CA LYS A 2 12.07 21.52 14.71
C LYS A 2 12.44 20.10 14.27
N SER A 3 13.02 19.29 15.16
CA SER A 3 13.21 17.87 14.85
C SER A 3 11.85 17.19 14.76
N GLN A 4 11.66 16.38 13.73
CA GLN A 4 10.49 15.53 13.60
C GLN A 4 10.81 14.17 14.24
N PRO A 5 9.88 13.56 14.99
CA PRO A 5 10.09 12.22 15.50
C PRO A 5 10.17 11.21 14.35
N HIS A 6 11.28 10.47 14.28
CA HIS A 6 11.46 9.37 13.33
C HIS A 6 10.82 8.10 13.90
N ILE A 7 9.56 7.86 13.53
CA ILE A 7 8.87 6.61 13.87
C ILE A 7 9.00 5.68 12.67
N ASN A 8 9.57 4.49 12.87
CA ASN A 8 9.65 3.43 11.86
C ASN A 8 8.70 2.27 12.22
N ALA A 9 8.27 1.53 11.20
CA ALA A 9 7.54 0.28 11.33
C ALA A 9 7.74 -0.50 10.01
N PRO A 10 7.87 -1.84 10.05
CA PRO A 10 8.08 -2.63 8.85
C PRO A 10 6.89 -2.52 7.90
N ILE A 11 7.17 -2.66 6.60
CA ILE A 11 6.15 -2.81 5.56
C ILE A 11 6.21 -4.28 5.13
N ASN A 12 5.08 -4.96 5.14
CA ASN A 12 4.99 -6.35 4.72
C ASN A 12 4.33 -6.40 3.34
N ILE A 13 5.00 -7.02 2.36
CA ILE A 13 4.46 -7.20 1.01
C ILE A 13 4.36 -8.71 0.78
N GLY A 14 3.15 -9.19 0.49
CA GLY A 14 2.89 -10.59 0.17
C GLY A 14 3.44 -11.01 -1.20
N ASN A 15 3.11 -12.24 -1.58
CA ASN A 15 3.48 -12.82 -2.87
C ASN A 15 2.58 -12.28 -3.99
N ASP A 16 3.10 -12.25 -5.22
CA ASP A 16 2.35 -11.88 -6.44
C ASP A 16 1.65 -10.51 -6.40
N VAL A 17 2.19 -9.59 -5.61
CA VAL A 17 1.71 -8.20 -5.52
C VAL A 17 2.21 -7.39 -6.71
N TRP A 18 1.31 -6.68 -7.38
CA TRP A 18 1.70 -5.71 -8.40
C TRP A 18 1.63 -4.28 -7.83
N ILE A 19 2.79 -3.64 -7.68
CA ILE A 19 2.90 -2.23 -7.29
C ILE A 19 3.22 -1.43 -8.55
N ALA A 20 2.28 -0.60 -8.99
CA ALA A 20 2.47 0.24 -10.17
C ALA A 20 3.41 1.43 -9.89
N ALA A 21 3.71 2.20 -10.93
CA ALA A 21 4.65 3.31 -10.86
C ALA A 21 4.24 4.39 -9.83
N ASN A 22 5.24 4.97 -9.16
CA ASN A 22 5.08 6.10 -8.25
C ASN A 22 4.09 5.87 -7.09
N VAL A 23 4.08 4.67 -6.51
CA VAL A 23 3.30 4.35 -5.30
C VAL A 23 4.10 4.71 -4.04
N THR A 24 3.44 5.30 -3.05
CA THR A 24 3.97 5.50 -1.71
C THR A 24 3.24 4.59 -0.72
N ILE A 25 3.97 3.80 0.06
CA ILE A 25 3.42 2.94 1.12
C ILE A 25 3.90 3.46 2.46
N LEU A 26 2.96 3.76 3.37
CA LEU A 26 3.31 4.24 4.71
C LEU A 26 3.80 3.08 5.59
N LYS A 27 4.65 3.42 6.56
CA LYS A 27 5.18 2.49 7.56
C LYS A 27 4.07 1.68 8.24
N GLY A 28 4.32 0.40 8.53
CA GLY A 28 3.39 -0.47 9.23
C GLY A 28 2.30 -1.10 8.37
N VAL A 29 2.21 -0.74 7.08
CA VAL A 29 1.21 -1.31 6.16
C VAL A 29 1.60 -2.73 5.75
N THR A 30 0.59 -3.60 5.71
CA THR A 30 0.63 -4.93 5.11
C THR A 30 -0.15 -4.95 3.79
N ILE A 31 0.49 -5.42 2.72
CA ILE A 31 -0.14 -5.67 1.41
C ILE A 31 -0.29 -7.18 1.23
N GLY A 32 -1.54 -7.65 1.17
CA GLY A 32 -1.87 -9.07 1.04
C GLY A 32 -1.46 -9.67 -0.30
N ASN A 33 -1.37 -11.00 -0.33
CA ASN A 33 -1.02 -11.77 -1.53
C ASN A 33 -1.90 -11.42 -2.73
N GLY A 34 -1.33 -11.32 -3.92
CA GLY A 34 -2.07 -11.05 -5.15
C GLY A 34 -2.66 -9.63 -5.25
N ALA A 35 -2.43 -8.74 -4.29
CA ALA A 35 -2.97 -7.38 -4.36
C ALA A 35 -2.37 -6.55 -5.51
N VAL A 36 -3.11 -5.56 -5.99
CA VAL A 36 -2.67 -4.60 -7.02
C VAL A 36 -2.79 -3.19 -6.46
N ILE A 37 -1.69 -2.44 -6.49
CA ILE A 37 -1.66 -1.03 -6.11
C ILE A 37 -1.52 -0.18 -7.38
N GLY A 38 -2.53 0.62 -7.68
CA GLY A 38 -2.54 1.47 -8.88
C GLY A 38 -1.52 2.61 -8.83
N ALA A 39 -1.14 3.13 -9.99
CA ALA A 39 -0.10 4.14 -10.11
C ALA A 39 -0.43 5.42 -9.32
N GLY A 40 0.58 6.04 -8.71
CA GLY A 40 0.40 7.29 -7.94
C GLY A 40 -0.33 7.14 -6.60
N SER A 41 -0.60 5.92 -6.15
CA SER A 41 -1.37 5.69 -4.91
C SER A 41 -0.56 5.97 -3.65
N VAL A 42 -1.22 6.45 -2.60
CA VAL A 42 -0.65 6.62 -1.25
C VAL A 42 -1.37 5.67 -0.30
N VAL A 43 -0.71 4.55 0.02
CA VAL A 43 -1.26 3.48 0.83
C VAL A 43 -1.04 3.80 2.31
N THR A 44 -2.13 4.14 3.00
CA THR A 44 -2.13 4.56 4.41
C THR A 44 -2.69 3.50 5.36
N LYS A 45 -3.22 2.39 4.82
CA LYS A 45 -3.84 1.28 5.55
C LYS A 45 -3.54 -0.03 4.82
N ASP A 46 -3.68 -1.15 5.54
CA ASP A 46 -3.49 -2.48 4.98
C ASP A 46 -4.39 -2.73 3.77
N VAL A 47 -3.85 -3.47 2.80
CA VAL A 47 -4.55 -3.86 1.57
C VAL A 47 -4.80 -5.36 1.62
N PRO A 48 -6.07 -5.82 1.60
CA PRO A 48 -6.39 -7.24 1.65
C PRO A 48 -5.81 -8.03 0.47
N GLU A 49 -5.74 -9.35 0.62
CA GLU A 49 -5.36 -10.25 -0.48
C GLU A 49 -6.28 -10.09 -1.68
N ASN A 50 -5.71 -10.21 -2.88
CA ASN A 50 -6.39 -10.05 -4.17
C ASN A 50 -7.09 -8.68 -4.38
N ALA A 51 -6.96 -7.72 -3.47
CA ALA A 51 -7.59 -6.42 -3.61
C ALA A 51 -6.86 -5.53 -4.63
N ILE A 52 -7.63 -4.75 -5.38
CA ILE A 52 -7.13 -3.67 -6.24
C ILE A 52 -7.39 -2.36 -5.51
N ALA A 53 -6.32 -1.68 -5.09
CA ALA A 53 -6.37 -0.43 -4.34
C ALA A 53 -5.74 0.73 -5.13
N VAL A 54 -6.42 1.88 -5.16
CA VAL A 54 -5.98 3.07 -5.91
C VAL A 54 -6.22 4.38 -5.17
N GLY A 55 -5.45 5.42 -5.50
CA GLY A 55 -5.69 6.81 -5.07
C GLY A 55 -4.87 7.27 -3.87
N ASN A 56 -5.12 8.51 -3.43
CA ASN A 56 -4.49 9.13 -2.25
C ASN A 56 -5.59 9.76 -1.36
N PRO A 57 -5.95 9.15 -0.21
CA PRO A 57 -5.46 7.86 0.29
C PRO A 57 -5.99 6.69 -0.56
N ALA A 58 -5.21 5.61 -0.65
CA ALA A 58 -5.56 4.42 -1.41
C ALA A 58 -6.83 3.76 -0.85
N LYS A 59 -7.78 3.41 -1.72
CA LYS A 59 -9.01 2.70 -1.38
C LYS A 59 -9.16 1.47 -2.26
N VAL A 60 -9.63 0.37 -1.67
CA VAL A 60 -10.01 -0.83 -2.43
C VAL A 60 -11.20 -0.50 -3.32
N ILE A 61 -11.06 -0.75 -4.62
CA ILE A 61 -12.11 -0.51 -5.63
C ILE A 61 -12.71 -1.79 -6.18
N LYS A 62 -11.98 -2.91 -6.12
CA LYS A 62 -12.39 -4.23 -6.61
C LYS A 62 -11.45 -5.31 -6.04
N TYR A 63 -11.84 -6.58 -6.16
CA TYR A 63 -10.97 -7.74 -5.96
C TYR A 63 -10.69 -8.45 -7.30
N ARG A 64 -9.49 -9.00 -7.46
CA ARG A 64 -9.13 -9.92 -8.53
C ARG A 64 -9.95 -11.21 -8.34
N THR A 65 -10.59 -11.64 -9.43
CA THR A 65 -11.21 -12.97 -9.55
C THR A 65 -10.17 -14.05 -9.73
#